data_AF-A0A3D2L8F4-F1
#
_entry.id   AF-A0A3D2L8F4-F1
#
_cell.length_a   1.000
_cell.length_b   1.000
_cell.length_c   1.000
_cell.angle_alpha   90.00
_cell.angle_beta   90.00
_cell.angle_gamma   90.00
#
_symmetry.space_group_name_H-M   'P 1'
#
loop_
_entity.id
_entity.type
_entity.pdbx_description
1 polymer ?
#
loop_
_entity_poly.entity_id
_entity_poly.type
_entity_poly.pdbx_seq_one_letter_code
_entity_poly.pdbx_strand_id
1 'polypeptide(L)'
;ILIALGRRFLLPSLLQLCVWLAFGAALGMSSAALRARLVAAPVIVAETGPVMVEGWLSEIETGAKGPRLRIDVHAIAGLTPETTPKTVRLTHRSRLEVSSGRFVRCWGVLRPPPAPSMEGEYDFRRQAWFEQLGGVGYVQGRCRGGTLGAPDGILPDIRMKVAAFRRQLAAHVNIAAGDRAGGFAAALVSGDRSYMRVEDQVALRNSGLAHLLAISGLHMAIVGGLVFYLMRRLLACIEPLALRVAVQKPAAIIALAASLAYL
;
A
#
# COMPACT_ATOMS: atom_id res chain seq x y z
N ILE A 1 17.64 -52.33 23.57
CA ILE A 1 17.85 -52.17 22.10
C ILE A 1 16.79 -51.25 21.45
N LEU A 2 15.52 -51.27 21.87
CA LEU A 2 14.46 -50.40 21.32
C LEU A 2 14.61 -48.87 21.59
N ILE A 3 15.23 -48.45 22.70
CA ILE A 3 15.43 -47.01 23.02
C ILE A 3 16.53 -46.37 22.15
N ALA A 4 17.48 -47.16 21.64
CA ALA A 4 18.57 -46.65 20.79
C ALA A 4 18.15 -46.42 19.34
N LEU A 5 17.17 -47.17 18.83
CA LEU A 5 16.64 -46.98 17.47
C LEU A 5 15.73 -45.74 17.34
N GLY A 6 14.93 -45.42 18.36
CA GLY A 6 14.08 -44.22 18.36
C GLY A 6 14.87 -42.91 18.34
N ARG A 7 16.01 -42.85 19.04
CA ARG A 7 16.92 -41.69 19.02
C ARG A 7 17.52 -41.46 17.64
N ARG A 8 17.89 -42.53 16.91
CA ARG A 8 18.54 -42.43 15.58
C ARG A 8 17.60 -41.94 14.46
N PHE A 9 16.29 -42.09 14.60
CA PHE A 9 15.30 -41.55 13.66
C PHE A 9 14.80 -40.14 14.04
N LEU A 10 14.75 -39.81 15.34
CA LEU A 10 14.29 -38.48 15.81
C LEU A 10 15.37 -37.38 15.71
N LEU A 11 16.65 -37.72 15.91
CA LEU A 11 17.78 -36.79 15.77
C LEU A 11 17.93 -36.19 14.35
N PRO A 12 17.91 -36.97 13.26
CA PRO A 12 17.99 -36.40 11.91
C PRO A 12 16.74 -35.58 11.55
N SER A 13 15.53 -35.95 12.02
CA SER A 13 14.33 -35.15 11.79
C SER A 13 14.32 -33.82 12.57
N LEU A 14 14.84 -33.81 13.81
CA LEU A 14 14.98 -32.58 14.60
C LEU A 14 16.05 -31.67 14.03
N LEU A 15 17.21 -32.21 13.62
CA LEU A 15 18.25 -31.44 12.95
C LEU A 15 17.76 -30.86 11.63
N GLN A 16 17.03 -31.64 10.82
CA GLN A 16 16.40 -31.16 9.59
C GLN A 16 15.40 -30.03 9.88
N LEU A 17 14.55 -30.17 10.89
CA LEU A 17 13.61 -29.12 11.30
C LEU A 17 14.35 -27.84 11.71
N CYS A 18 15.38 -27.95 12.55
CA CYS A 18 16.21 -26.81 12.95
C CYS A 18 16.89 -26.15 11.75
N VAL A 19 17.38 -26.93 10.79
CA VAL A 19 17.97 -26.40 9.54
C VAL A 19 16.92 -25.66 8.71
N TRP A 20 15.72 -26.22 8.54
CA TRP A 20 14.63 -25.55 7.82
C TRP A 20 14.17 -24.27 8.52
N LEU A 21 14.08 -24.27 9.84
CA LEU A 21 13.74 -23.08 10.64
C LEU A 21 14.83 -22.00 10.52
N ALA A 22 16.10 -22.38 10.64
CA ALA A 22 17.24 -21.47 10.49
C ALA A 22 17.30 -20.89 9.06
N PHE A 23 17.09 -21.72 8.05
CA PHE A 23 17.03 -21.30 6.65
C PHE A 23 15.87 -20.33 6.40
N GLY A 24 14.67 -20.64 6.92
CA GLY A 24 13.51 -19.76 6.86
C GLY A 24 13.74 -18.41 7.55
N ALA A 25 14.36 -18.42 8.74
CA ALA A 25 14.72 -17.20 9.47
C ALA A 25 15.77 -16.36 8.73
N ALA A 26 16.79 -17.01 8.17
CA ALA A 26 17.83 -16.33 7.38
C ALA A 26 17.26 -15.71 6.09
N LEU A 27 16.38 -16.43 5.38
CA LEU A 27 15.67 -15.91 4.22
C LEU A 27 14.76 -14.74 4.60
N GLY A 28 14.02 -14.85 5.71
CA GLY A 28 13.14 -13.78 6.21
C GLY A 28 13.94 -12.51 6.54
N MET A 29 15.05 -12.65 7.26
CA MET A 29 15.93 -11.53 7.60
C MET A 29 16.58 -10.92 6.36
N SER A 30 17.04 -11.75 5.42
CA SER A 30 17.63 -11.30 4.15
C SER A 30 16.61 -10.55 3.30
N SER A 31 15.39 -11.05 3.20
CA SER A 31 14.28 -10.39 2.49
C SER A 31 13.92 -9.05 3.13
N ALA A 32 13.82 -9.00 4.46
CA ALA A 32 13.57 -7.76 5.19
C ALA A 32 14.69 -6.73 5.00
N ALA A 33 15.95 -7.14 5.07
CA ALA A 33 17.11 -6.29 4.85
C ALA A 33 17.18 -5.78 3.40
N LEU A 34 16.95 -6.66 2.43
CA LEU A 34 16.89 -6.31 1.02
C LEU A 34 15.78 -5.29 0.77
N ARG A 35 14.57 -5.54 1.29
CA ARG A 35 13.44 -4.61 1.17
C ARG A 35 13.77 -3.25 1.79
N ALA A 36 14.34 -3.23 2.99
CA ALA A 36 14.71 -2.00 3.68
C ALA A 36 15.71 -1.15 2.89
N ARG A 37 16.65 -1.79 2.18
CA ARG A 37 17.61 -1.11 1.29
C ARG A 37 16.98 -0.65 -0.02
N LEU A 38 16.13 -1.48 -0.64
CA LEU A 38 15.46 -1.15 -1.91
C LEU A 38 14.48 0.03 -1.77
N VAL A 39 13.86 0.18 -0.60
CA VAL A 39 12.94 1.30 -0.34
C VAL A 39 13.65 2.55 0.19
N ALA A 40 14.96 2.51 0.45
CA ALA A 40 15.69 3.66 0.94
C ALA A 40 15.46 4.88 0.03
N ALA A 41 15.06 5.99 0.65
CA ALA A 41 14.79 7.25 -0.01
C ALA A 41 15.29 8.41 0.86
N PRO A 42 15.68 9.55 0.26
CA PRO A 42 16.08 10.72 1.02
C PRO A 42 14.97 11.20 1.96
N VAL A 43 15.37 11.67 3.15
CA VAL A 43 14.45 12.19 4.18
C VAL A 43 14.89 13.60 4.55
N ILE A 44 13.93 14.49 4.75
CA ILE A 44 14.16 15.85 5.21
C ILE A 44 14.77 15.81 6.62
N VAL A 45 15.93 16.43 6.80
CA VAL A 45 16.72 16.35 8.05
C VAL A 45 16.18 17.31 9.12
N ALA A 46 15.73 18.49 8.73
CA ALA A 46 15.27 19.54 9.63
C ALA A 46 13.98 20.18 9.09
N GLU A 47 13.23 20.86 9.97
CA GLU A 47 12.07 21.63 9.54
C GLU A 47 12.50 22.70 8.52
N THR A 48 11.90 22.66 7.35
CA THR A 48 12.15 23.64 6.29
C THR A 48 11.40 24.93 6.60
N GLY A 49 11.88 26.06 6.07
CA GLY A 49 11.01 27.22 5.90
C GLY A 49 9.86 26.93 4.92
N PRO A 50 9.01 27.92 4.62
CA PRO A 50 8.05 27.83 3.54
C PRO A 50 8.79 27.59 2.22
N VAL A 51 8.58 26.42 1.62
CA VAL A 51 9.18 26.03 0.34
C VAL A 51 8.11 25.64 -0.66
N MET A 52 8.41 25.84 -1.95
CA MET A 52 7.57 25.32 -3.02
C MET A 52 7.83 23.83 -3.20
N VAL A 53 6.77 23.03 -3.08
CA VAL A 53 6.76 21.60 -3.35
C VAL A 53 6.00 21.35 -4.64
N GLU A 54 6.65 20.70 -5.60
CA GLU A 54 6.10 20.38 -6.91
C GLU A 54 6.08 18.88 -7.11
N GLY A 55 4.98 18.33 -7.61
CA GLY A 55 4.85 16.89 -7.79
C GLY A 55 3.44 16.45 -8.18
N TRP A 56 3.24 15.15 -8.28
CA TRP A 56 1.93 14.57 -8.62
C TRP A 56 1.18 14.18 -7.35
N LEU A 57 -0.09 14.55 -7.27
CA LEU A 57 -0.95 14.19 -6.15
C LEU A 57 -1.35 12.72 -6.25
N SER A 58 -0.67 11.82 -5.54
CA SER A 58 -0.95 10.38 -5.61
C SER A 58 -2.22 9.99 -4.85
N GLU A 59 -2.43 10.56 -3.65
CA GLU A 59 -3.55 10.19 -2.78
C GLU A 59 -4.07 11.38 -1.95
N ILE A 60 -5.35 11.34 -1.59
CA ILE A 60 -6.00 12.30 -0.70
C ILE A 60 -6.66 11.53 0.43
N GLU A 61 -6.04 11.55 1.62
CA GLU A 61 -6.61 10.95 2.83
C GLU A 61 -7.42 12.00 3.60
N THR A 62 -8.57 11.63 4.15
CA THR A 62 -9.32 12.50 5.08
C THR A 62 -8.65 12.52 6.45
N GLY A 63 -8.33 13.71 6.96
CA GLY A 63 -7.73 13.89 8.29
C GLY A 63 -8.57 14.77 9.21
N ALA A 64 -8.42 14.58 10.53
CA ALA A 64 -9.11 15.39 11.54
C ALA A 64 -8.82 16.90 11.45
N LYS A 65 -7.67 17.30 10.89
CA LYS A 65 -7.25 18.70 10.72
C LYS A 65 -7.39 19.19 9.26
N GLY A 66 -8.09 18.43 8.41
CA GLY A 66 -8.21 18.66 6.97
C GLY A 66 -7.63 17.50 6.13
N PRO A 67 -7.87 17.51 4.81
CA PRO A 67 -7.34 16.51 3.90
C PRO A 67 -5.81 16.48 3.91
N ARG A 68 -5.25 15.27 3.91
CA ARG A 68 -3.82 15.01 3.81
C ARG A 68 -3.52 14.59 2.38
N LEU A 69 -2.65 15.35 1.73
CA LEU A 69 -2.24 15.18 0.35
C LEU A 69 -0.93 14.40 0.34
N ARG A 70 -0.92 13.23 -0.29
CA ARG A 70 0.31 12.48 -0.58
C ARG A 70 0.78 12.92 -1.97
N ILE A 71 1.97 13.49 -2.03
CA ILE A 71 2.55 14.07 -3.25
C ILE A 71 3.82 13.29 -3.59
N ASP A 72 3.85 12.73 -4.78
CA ASP A 72 5.04 12.15 -5.40
C ASP A 72 5.88 13.31 -5.93
N VAL A 73 6.99 13.59 -5.26
CA VAL A 73 7.74 14.83 -5.45
C VAL A 73 8.51 14.78 -6.76
N HIS A 74 8.34 15.83 -7.56
CA HIS A 74 9.19 16.13 -8.69
C HIS A 74 10.37 17.02 -8.27
N ALA A 75 10.08 18.10 -7.54
CA ALA A 75 11.08 19.05 -7.08
C ALA A 75 10.62 19.77 -5.81
N ILE A 76 11.59 20.15 -4.97
CA ILE A 76 11.39 21.04 -3.83
C ILE A 76 12.39 22.19 -3.96
N ALA A 77 11.90 23.42 -3.85
CA ALA A 77 12.75 24.60 -3.92
C ALA A 77 13.85 24.56 -2.86
N GLY A 78 15.11 24.69 -3.28
CA GLY A 78 16.28 24.69 -2.40
C GLY A 78 16.87 23.32 -2.08
N LEU A 79 16.31 22.22 -2.62
CA LEU A 79 16.88 20.88 -2.48
C LEU A 79 17.47 20.39 -3.81
N THR A 80 18.54 19.59 -3.72
CA THR A 80 19.10 18.88 -4.87
C THR A 80 18.31 17.61 -5.17
N PRO A 81 18.34 17.06 -6.40
CA PRO A 81 17.66 15.80 -6.72
C PRO A 81 18.03 14.63 -5.80
N GLU A 82 19.27 14.60 -5.31
CA GLU A 82 19.79 13.55 -4.41
C GLU A 82 19.24 13.65 -2.98
N THR A 83 18.88 14.87 -2.53
CA THR A 83 18.34 15.12 -1.19
C THR A 83 16.82 15.25 -1.19
N THR A 84 16.21 15.27 -2.38
CA THR A 84 14.77 15.40 -2.54
C THR A 84 14.06 14.08 -2.19
N PRO A 85 13.15 14.08 -1.19
CA PRO A 85 12.39 12.89 -0.85
C PRO A 85 11.49 12.45 -2.00
N LYS A 86 11.27 11.14 -2.16
CA LYS A 86 10.39 10.61 -3.21
C LYS A 86 8.92 10.99 -3.02
N THR A 87 8.45 10.94 -1.78
CA THR A 87 7.07 11.31 -1.43
C THR A 87 7.02 12.17 -0.18
N VAL A 88 6.06 13.09 -0.15
CA VAL A 88 5.78 13.94 1.01
C VAL A 88 4.29 13.97 1.30
N ARG A 89 3.94 14.18 2.57
CA ARG A 89 2.55 14.27 3.01
C ARG A 89 2.27 15.64 3.61
N LEU A 90 1.42 16.41 2.94
CA LEU A 90 1.03 17.76 3.36
C LEU A 90 -0.42 17.80 3.82
N THR A 91 -0.68 18.34 5.00
CA THR A 91 -2.05 18.60 5.46
C THR A 91 -2.53 19.93 4.91
N HIS A 92 -3.63 19.92 4.17
CA HIS A 92 -4.27 21.12 3.62
C HIS A 92 -5.48 21.50 4.46
N ARG A 93 -5.51 22.73 5.00
CA ARG A 93 -6.61 23.19 5.87
C ARG A 93 -7.73 23.91 5.11
N SER A 94 -7.50 24.31 3.86
CA SER A 94 -8.44 25.07 3.04
C SER A 94 -9.22 24.17 2.08
N ARG A 95 -10.18 24.75 1.33
CA ARG A 95 -10.93 24.06 0.28
C ARG A 95 -9.97 23.54 -0.79
N LEU A 96 -10.00 22.24 -1.03
CA LEU A 96 -9.14 21.60 -2.02
C LEU A 96 -9.76 21.78 -3.41
N GLU A 97 -9.00 22.39 -4.33
CA GLU A 97 -9.40 22.60 -5.73
C GLU A 97 -8.69 21.63 -6.70
N VAL A 98 -8.01 20.61 -6.17
CA VAL A 98 -7.19 19.69 -6.97
C VAL A 98 -7.60 18.24 -6.76
N SER A 99 -7.63 17.48 -7.84
CA SER A 99 -7.91 16.04 -7.88
C SER A 99 -6.63 15.19 -7.92
N SER A 100 -6.70 13.96 -7.42
CA SER A 100 -5.63 12.97 -7.53
C SER A 100 -5.20 12.74 -8.98
N GLY A 101 -3.93 12.41 -9.19
CA GLY A 101 -3.31 12.16 -10.49
C GLY A 101 -2.88 13.42 -11.24
N ARG A 102 -3.14 14.62 -10.72
CA ARG A 102 -2.66 15.87 -11.33
C ARG A 102 -1.39 16.38 -10.69
N PHE A 103 -0.61 17.09 -11.49
CA PHE A 103 0.54 17.84 -11.01
C PHE A 103 0.08 19.04 -10.16
N VAL A 104 0.70 19.22 -9.01
CA VAL A 104 0.39 20.26 -8.03
C VAL A 104 1.64 21.02 -7.64
N ARG A 105 1.45 22.30 -7.34
CA ARG A 105 2.45 23.20 -6.76
C ARG A 105 1.88 23.73 -5.45
N CYS A 106 2.52 23.36 -4.36
CA CYS A 106 2.07 23.67 -3.01
C CYS A 106 3.17 24.41 -2.25
N TRP A 107 2.84 25.59 -1.73
CA TRP A 107 3.67 26.23 -0.72
C TRP A 107 3.44 25.53 0.62
N GLY A 108 4.49 24.99 1.23
CA GLY A 108 4.36 24.22 2.46
C GLY A 108 5.61 24.23 3.31
N VAL A 109 5.40 23.87 4.57
CA VAL A 109 6.46 23.65 5.55
C VAL A 109 6.60 22.15 5.75
N LEU A 110 7.80 21.62 5.50
CA LEU A 110 8.13 20.20 5.63
C LEU A 110 8.98 19.97 6.87
N ARG A 111 8.84 18.82 7.49
CA ARG A 111 9.65 18.37 8.62
C ARG A 111 9.89 16.86 8.53
N PRO A 112 10.94 16.34 9.19
CA PRO A 112 11.16 14.90 9.29
C PRO A 112 9.94 14.17 9.84
N PRO A 113 9.70 12.91 9.43
CA PRO A 113 8.73 12.04 10.09
C PRO A 113 9.00 11.96 11.61
N PRO A 114 7.99 12.24 12.46
CA PRO A 114 8.18 12.28 13.91
C PRO A 114 8.63 10.93 14.47
N ALA A 115 9.46 10.98 15.51
CA ALA A 115 9.80 9.82 16.33
C ALA A 115 8.59 9.38 17.18
N PRO A 116 8.60 8.13 17.69
CA PRO A 116 7.72 7.72 18.79
C PRO A 116 7.79 8.72 19.95
N SER A 117 6.66 8.98 20.61
CA SER A 117 6.63 9.92 21.74
C SER A 117 7.18 9.27 23.01
N MET A 118 7.00 7.96 23.16
CA MET A 118 7.51 7.15 24.26
C MET A 118 8.14 5.85 23.74
N GLU A 119 9.01 5.23 24.53
CA GLU A 119 9.57 3.91 24.24
C GLU A 119 8.45 2.84 24.21
N GLY A 120 8.47 1.97 23.20
CA GLY A 120 7.45 0.93 23.00
C GLY A 120 6.14 1.40 22.34
N GLU A 121 5.97 2.71 22.09
CA GLU A 121 4.85 3.20 21.29
C GLU A 121 5.00 2.94 19.79
N TYR A 122 3.93 3.23 19.06
CA TYR A 122 3.90 3.14 17.62
C TYR A 122 4.98 3.99 16.94
N ASP A 123 5.89 3.35 16.21
CA ASP A 123 6.93 4.02 15.43
C ASP A 123 6.44 4.43 14.04
N PHE A 124 5.94 5.66 13.95
CA PHE A 124 5.53 6.27 12.69
C PHE A 124 6.70 6.45 11.72
N ARG A 125 7.93 6.68 12.21
CA ARG A 125 9.11 6.88 11.36
C ARG A 125 9.46 5.59 10.62
N ARG A 126 9.34 4.44 11.29
CA ARG A 126 9.52 3.13 10.65
C ARG A 126 8.52 2.93 9.51
N GLN A 127 7.24 3.21 9.74
CA GLN A 127 6.23 3.12 8.67
C GLN A 127 6.57 4.08 7.51
N ALA A 128 6.90 5.33 7.81
CA ALA A 128 7.26 6.34 6.83
C ALA A 128 8.44 5.91 5.94
N TRP A 129 9.45 5.23 6.51
CA TRP A 129 10.57 4.67 5.75
C TRP A 129 10.13 3.65 4.69
N PHE A 130 9.29 2.69 5.07
CA PHE A 130 8.82 1.66 4.14
C PHE A 130 7.83 2.19 3.09
N GLU A 131 7.15 3.29 3.38
CA GLU A 131 6.32 4.04 2.44
C GLU A 131 7.10 5.06 1.58
N GLN A 132 8.43 5.17 1.77
CA GLN A 132 9.29 6.17 1.12
C GLN A 132 8.82 7.63 1.37
N LEU A 133 8.17 7.85 2.51
CA LEU A 133 7.67 9.13 2.96
C LEU A 133 8.79 9.92 3.65
N GLY A 134 9.46 10.77 2.90
CA GLY A 134 10.64 11.50 3.36
C GLY A 134 10.33 12.84 4.04
N GLY A 135 9.07 13.26 4.09
CA GLY A 135 8.67 14.49 4.78
C GLY A 135 7.18 14.56 5.08
N VAL A 136 6.85 15.13 6.23
CA VAL A 136 5.47 15.45 6.62
C VAL A 136 5.34 16.93 6.89
N GLY A 137 4.16 17.50 6.65
CA GLY A 137 4.03 18.95 6.75
C GLY A 137 2.60 19.45 6.62
N TYR A 138 2.50 20.76 6.41
CA TYR A 138 1.26 21.44 6.15
C TYR A 138 1.43 22.44 5.02
N VAL A 139 0.35 22.65 4.27
CA VAL A 139 0.31 23.66 3.20
C VAL A 139 0.07 25.03 3.84
N GLN A 140 0.89 26.00 3.44
CA GLN A 140 0.74 27.40 3.79
C GLN A 140 0.14 28.13 2.58
N GLY A 141 -1.14 28.46 2.65
CA GLY A 141 -1.87 29.10 1.55
C GLY A 141 -2.65 28.09 0.69
N ARG A 142 -2.45 28.12 -0.63
CA ARG A 142 -3.19 27.30 -1.60
C ARG A 142 -2.26 26.41 -2.40
N CYS A 143 -2.67 25.16 -2.63
CA CYS A 143 -2.10 24.32 -3.69
C CYS A 143 -2.77 24.67 -5.02
N ARG A 144 -1.97 24.90 -6.06
CA ARG A 144 -2.46 25.14 -7.43
C ARG A 144 -2.13 23.94 -8.31
N GLY A 145 -2.99 23.63 -9.27
CA GLY A 145 -2.64 22.70 -10.34
C GLY A 145 -1.51 23.27 -11.20
N GLY A 146 -0.54 22.45 -11.58
CA GLY A 146 0.50 22.82 -12.54
C GLY A 146 0.26 22.22 -13.92
N THR A 147 1.12 22.58 -14.88
CA THR A 147 0.98 22.27 -16.30
C THR A 147 1.84 21.08 -16.77
N LEU A 148 2.66 20.49 -15.90
CA LEU A 148 3.34 19.24 -16.24
C LEU A 148 2.30 18.12 -16.38
N GLY A 149 2.39 17.37 -17.48
CA GLY A 149 1.52 16.24 -17.80
C GLY A 149 1.72 15.04 -16.86
N ALA A 150 1.17 13.88 -17.23
CA ALA A 150 1.41 12.64 -16.50
C ALA A 150 2.92 12.31 -16.44
N PRO A 151 3.40 11.60 -15.40
CA PRO A 151 4.80 11.20 -15.31
C PRO A 151 5.23 10.37 -16.52
N ASP A 152 6.44 10.62 -17.03
CA ASP A 152 6.98 9.87 -18.17
C ASP A 152 7.28 8.41 -17.78
N GLY A 153 6.76 7.45 -18.56
CA GLY A 153 7.09 6.02 -18.46
C GLY A 153 5.89 5.06 -18.45
N ILE A 154 6.11 3.83 -18.91
CA ILE A 154 5.07 2.79 -19.04
C ILE A 154 4.53 2.36 -17.66
N LEU A 155 5.41 2.16 -16.68
CA LEU A 155 5.01 1.74 -15.32
C LEU A 155 4.19 2.82 -14.58
N PRO A 156 4.63 4.10 -14.54
CA PRO A 156 3.83 5.19 -13.97
C PRO A 156 2.47 5.36 -14.65
N ASP A 157 2.41 5.24 -15.98
CA ASP A 157 1.15 5.34 -16.73
C ASP A 157 0.18 4.20 -16.38
N ILE A 158 0.65 2.95 -16.32
CA ILE A 158 -0.16 1.81 -15.89
C ILE A 158 -0.67 2.03 -14.46
N ARG A 159 0.19 2.47 -13.55
CA ARG A 159 -0.20 2.77 -12.16
C ARG A 159 -1.28 3.84 -12.09
N MET A 160 -1.14 4.91 -12.87
CA MET A 160 -2.14 5.98 -12.94
C MET A 160 -3.46 5.47 -13.52
N LYS A 161 -3.43 4.65 -14.57
CA LYS A 161 -4.63 4.02 -15.17
C LYS A 161 -5.33 3.09 -14.18
N VAL A 162 -4.58 2.28 -13.44
CA VAL A 162 -5.13 1.42 -12.38
C VAL A 162 -5.74 2.25 -11.27
N ALA A 163 -5.07 3.31 -10.81
CA ALA A 163 -5.62 4.23 -9.80
C ALA A 163 -6.90 4.94 -10.28
N ALA A 164 -6.93 5.38 -11.54
CA ALA A 164 -8.11 5.99 -12.15
C ALA A 164 -9.27 5.01 -12.24
N PHE A 165 -9.01 3.77 -12.66
CA PHE A 165 -10.01 2.70 -12.69
C PHE A 165 -10.54 2.37 -11.29
N ARG A 166 -9.66 2.22 -10.29
CA ARG A 166 -10.06 2.02 -8.88
C ARG A 166 -10.96 3.14 -8.39
N ARG A 167 -10.64 4.40 -8.73
CA ARG A 167 -11.45 5.57 -8.37
C ARG A 167 -12.82 5.58 -9.05
N GLN A 168 -12.88 5.20 -10.33
CA GLN A 168 -14.14 5.05 -11.06
C GLN A 168 -15.01 3.96 -10.45
N LEU A 169 -14.42 2.81 -10.13
CA LEU A 169 -15.09 1.71 -9.43
C LEU A 169 -15.60 2.16 -8.05
N ALA A 170 -14.77 2.87 -7.28
CA ALA A 170 -15.15 3.42 -5.98
C ALA A 170 -16.36 4.36 -6.09
N ALA A 171 -16.34 5.28 -7.06
CA ALA A 171 -17.44 6.20 -7.32
C ALA A 171 -18.72 5.45 -7.70
N HIS A 172 -18.61 4.46 -8.61
CA HIS A 172 -19.74 3.65 -9.03
C HIS A 172 -20.36 2.88 -7.86
N VAL A 173 -19.53 2.20 -7.05
CA VAL A 173 -19.99 1.45 -5.87
C VAL A 173 -20.60 2.38 -4.83
N ASN A 174 -20.00 3.55 -4.58
CA ASN A 174 -20.53 4.53 -3.64
C ASN A 174 -21.94 4.98 -4.02
N ILE A 175 -22.17 5.24 -5.32
CA ILE A 175 -23.49 5.63 -5.83
C ILE A 175 -24.46 4.44 -5.74
N ALA A 176 -24.05 3.25 -6.17
CA ALA A 176 -24.92 2.07 -6.22
C ALA A 176 -25.36 1.58 -4.83
N ALA A 177 -24.50 1.69 -3.82
CA ALA A 177 -24.79 1.28 -2.45
C ALA A 177 -25.51 2.35 -1.60
N GLY A 178 -25.64 3.58 -2.12
CA GLY A 178 -26.40 4.67 -1.49
C GLY A 178 -25.72 5.33 -0.28
N ASP A 179 -26.33 6.39 0.24
CA ASP A 179 -25.68 7.33 1.18
C ASP A 179 -25.20 6.75 2.52
N ARG A 180 -25.83 5.67 3.01
CA ARG A 180 -25.48 5.07 4.31
C ARG A 180 -24.30 4.10 4.24
N ALA A 181 -24.20 3.32 3.16
CA ALA A 181 -23.21 2.25 3.02
C ALA A 181 -22.21 2.49 1.90
N GLY A 182 -22.43 3.50 1.04
CA GLY A 182 -21.64 3.80 -0.14
C GLY A 182 -20.16 3.99 0.15
N GLY A 183 -19.83 4.84 1.13
CA GLY A 183 -18.44 5.09 1.50
C GLY A 183 -17.73 3.86 2.05
N PHE A 184 -18.44 3.03 2.81
CA PHE A 184 -17.91 1.78 3.37
C PHE A 184 -17.75 0.69 2.29
N ALA A 185 -18.75 0.51 1.44
CA ALA A 185 -18.71 -0.45 0.33
C ALA A 185 -17.64 -0.08 -0.70
N ALA A 186 -17.51 1.20 -1.04
CA ALA A 186 -16.44 1.71 -1.89
C ALA A 186 -15.07 1.40 -1.28
N ALA A 187 -14.86 1.66 0.01
CA ALA A 187 -13.61 1.35 0.70
C ALA A 187 -13.29 -0.16 0.70
N LEU A 188 -14.28 -1.04 0.83
CA LEU A 188 -14.07 -2.48 0.79
C LEU A 188 -13.72 -3.02 -0.60
N VAL A 189 -14.32 -2.46 -1.65
CA VAL A 189 -14.16 -2.96 -3.03
C VAL A 189 -12.92 -2.38 -3.70
N SER A 190 -12.66 -1.08 -3.53
CA SER A 190 -11.57 -0.38 -4.23
C SER A 190 -10.37 -0.04 -3.33
N GLY A 191 -10.54 -0.15 -2.00
CA GLY A 191 -9.58 0.37 -1.02
C GLY A 191 -9.67 1.88 -0.78
N ASP A 192 -10.47 2.61 -1.57
CA ASP A 192 -10.57 4.07 -1.51
C ASP A 192 -11.52 4.51 -0.39
N ARG A 193 -10.95 5.14 0.65
CA ARG A 193 -11.69 5.64 1.82
C ARG A 193 -12.20 7.07 1.67
N SER A 194 -11.95 7.72 0.52
CA SER A 194 -12.26 9.15 0.33
C SER A 194 -13.76 9.47 0.40
N TYR A 195 -14.63 8.49 0.15
CA TYR A 195 -16.09 8.63 0.22
C TYR A 195 -16.67 8.34 1.61
N MET A 196 -15.86 7.88 2.58
CA MET A 196 -16.34 7.52 3.92
C MET A 196 -16.38 8.74 4.84
N ARG A 197 -17.53 8.98 5.48
CA ARG A 197 -17.72 10.10 6.40
C ARG A 197 -16.79 9.97 7.62
N VAL A 198 -16.30 11.09 8.14
CA VAL A 198 -15.37 11.10 9.27
C VAL A 198 -15.99 10.43 10.50
N GLU A 199 -17.29 10.66 10.74
CA GLU A 199 -18.06 10.03 11.80
C GLU A 199 -17.98 8.49 11.76
N ASP A 200 -18.14 7.89 10.58
CA ASP A 200 -18.09 6.44 10.39
C ASP A 200 -16.68 5.87 10.62
N GLN A 201 -15.64 6.60 10.18
CA GLN A 201 -14.25 6.20 10.44
C GLN A 201 -13.94 6.22 11.93
N VAL A 202 -14.44 7.22 12.65
CA VAL A 202 -14.28 7.35 14.10
C VAL A 202 -15.04 6.24 14.81
N ALA A 203 -16.28 5.94 14.39
CA ALA A 203 -17.07 4.85 14.94
C ALA A 203 -16.36 3.49 14.76
N LEU A 204 -15.86 3.20 13.55
CA LEU A 204 -15.08 1.98 13.26
C LEU A 204 -13.78 1.90 14.08
N ARG A 205 -13.10 3.03 14.29
CA ARG A 205 -11.90 3.06 15.13
C ARG A 205 -12.24 2.80 16.61
N ASN A 206 -13.28 3.44 17.12
CA ASN A 206 -13.70 3.32 18.51
C ASN A 206 -14.27 1.93 18.82
N SER A 207 -14.91 1.28 17.85
CA SER A 207 -15.38 -0.10 17.98
C SER A 207 -14.28 -1.15 17.74
N GLY A 208 -13.06 -0.72 17.41
CA GLY A 208 -11.95 -1.61 17.07
C GLY A 208 -12.07 -2.27 15.69
N LEU A 209 -13.11 -1.98 14.90
CA LEU A 209 -13.38 -2.54 13.58
C LEU A 209 -12.59 -1.89 12.44
N ALA A 210 -11.75 -0.88 12.71
CA ALA A 210 -10.94 -0.23 11.70
C ALA A 210 -10.01 -1.20 10.92
N HIS A 211 -9.66 -2.35 11.52
CA HIS A 211 -8.88 -3.38 10.84
C HIS A 211 -9.63 -4.07 9.69
N LEU A 212 -10.97 -4.07 9.70
CA LEU A 212 -11.78 -4.62 8.60
C LEU A 212 -11.72 -3.76 7.33
N LEU A 213 -11.37 -2.47 7.47
CA LEU A 213 -11.15 -1.57 6.34
C LEU A 213 -9.80 -1.78 5.67
N ALA A 214 -8.86 -2.44 6.34
CA ALA A 214 -7.67 -2.94 5.67
C ALA A 214 -8.08 -4.18 4.90
N ILE A 215 -7.67 -4.30 3.63
CA ILE A 215 -7.88 -5.52 2.83
C ILE A 215 -7.41 -6.70 3.69
N SER A 216 -8.38 -7.45 4.23
CA SER A 216 -8.03 -8.54 5.13
C SER A 216 -7.35 -9.63 4.31
N GLY A 217 -6.31 -10.26 4.85
CA GLY A 217 -5.68 -11.42 4.19
C GLY A 217 -6.71 -12.52 3.87
N LEU A 218 -7.83 -12.54 4.61
CA LEU A 218 -8.98 -13.40 4.36
C LEU A 218 -9.70 -13.06 3.03
N HIS A 219 -9.97 -11.79 2.74
CA HIS A 219 -10.56 -11.40 1.45
C HIS A 219 -9.68 -11.88 0.28
N MET A 220 -8.36 -11.76 0.42
CA MET A 220 -7.42 -12.19 -0.62
C MET A 220 -7.40 -13.71 -0.76
N ALA A 221 -7.45 -14.44 0.37
CA ALA A 221 -7.55 -15.89 0.36
C ALA A 221 -8.85 -16.38 -0.30
N ILE A 222 -9.98 -15.71 -0.06
CA ILE A 222 -11.27 -16.05 -0.67
C ILE A 222 -11.23 -15.79 -2.18
N VAL A 223 -10.79 -14.61 -2.61
CA VAL A 223 -10.70 -14.25 -4.03
C VAL A 223 -9.72 -15.18 -4.77
N GLY A 224 -8.51 -15.35 -4.24
CA GLY A 224 -7.50 -16.24 -4.82
C GLY A 224 -7.96 -17.70 -4.86
N GLY A 225 -8.61 -18.17 -3.79
CA GLY A 225 -9.20 -19.51 -3.72
C GLY A 225 -10.32 -19.73 -4.72
N LEU A 226 -11.19 -18.74 -4.91
CA LEU A 226 -12.27 -18.77 -5.89
C LEU A 226 -11.72 -18.80 -7.32
N VAL A 227 -10.75 -17.94 -7.64
CA VAL A 227 -10.09 -17.93 -8.96
C VAL A 227 -9.40 -19.26 -9.21
N PHE A 228 -8.67 -19.79 -8.22
CA PHE A 228 -8.04 -21.11 -8.32
C PHE A 228 -9.07 -22.21 -8.60
N TYR A 229 -10.16 -22.23 -7.85
CA TYR A 229 -11.23 -23.23 -8.01
C TYR A 229 -11.88 -23.15 -9.40
N LEU A 230 -12.25 -21.94 -9.85
CA LEU A 230 -12.86 -21.72 -11.15
C LEU A 230 -11.91 -22.08 -12.30
N MET A 231 -10.67 -21.61 -12.25
CA MET A 231 -9.68 -21.92 -13.28
C MET A 231 -9.36 -23.41 -13.32
N ARG A 232 -9.26 -24.06 -12.15
CA ARG A 232 -9.07 -25.51 -12.08
C ARG A 232 -10.24 -26.26 -12.74
N ARG A 233 -11.49 -25.83 -12.51
CA ARG A 233 -12.66 -26.46 -13.16
C ARG A 233 -12.70 -26.21 -14.67
N LEU A 234 -12.47 -24.97 -15.10
CA LEU A 234 -12.46 -24.62 -16.53
C LEU A 234 -11.36 -25.36 -17.31
N LEU A 235 -10.15 -25.42 -16.74
CA LEU A 235 -9.05 -26.16 -17.37
C LEU A 235 -9.29 -27.68 -17.37
N ALA A 236 -10.03 -28.20 -16.38
CA ALA A 236 -10.44 -29.61 -16.35
C ALA A 236 -11.54 -29.94 -17.38
N CYS A 237 -12.30 -28.96 -17.85
CA CYS A 237 -13.26 -29.15 -18.95
C CYS A 237 -12.57 -29.28 -20.33
N ILE A 238 -11.28 -28.97 -20.42
CA ILE A 238 -10.51 -29.09 -21.66
C ILE A 238 -9.76 -30.42 -21.63
N GLU A 239 -10.33 -31.43 -22.30
CA GLU A 239 -9.84 -32.81 -22.36
C GLU A 239 -8.33 -32.96 -22.64
N PRO A 240 -7.73 -32.27 -23.65
CA PRO A 240 -6.29 -32.42 -23.90
C PRO A 240 -5.42 -31.84 -22.78
N LEU A 241 -5.89 -30.84 -22.03
CA LEU A 241 -5.16 -30.26 -20.91
C LEU A 241 -5.27 -31.12 -19.65
N ALA A 242 -6.45 -31.68 -19.38
CA ALA A 242 -6.70 -32.52 -18.21
C ALA A 242 -5.85 -33.80 -18.20
N LEU A 243 -5.56 -34.36 -19.38
CA LEU A 243 -4.79 -35.60 -19.52
C LEU A 243 -3.27 -35.38 -19.59
N ARG A 244 -2.81 -34.21 -20.05
CA ARG A 244 -1.37 -33.96 -20.31
C ARG A 244 -0.69 -33.10 -19.25
N VAL A 245 -1.45 -32.29 -18.52
CA VAL A 245 -0.91 -31.35 -17.54
C VAL A 245 -1.67 -31.46 -16.23
N ALA A 246 -0.95 -31.46 -15.11
CA ALA A 246 -1.55 -31.30 -13.79
C ALA A 246 -2.19 -29.90 -13.69
N VAL A 247 -3.48 -29.79 -14.02
CA VAL A 247 -4.28 -28.55 -14.10
C VAL A 247 -4.22 -27.69 -12.83
N GLN A 248 -3.84 -28.26 -11.68
CA GLN A 248 -3.59 -27.52 -10.45
C GLN A 248 -2.46 -26.49 -10.60
N LYS A 249 -1.40 -26.81 -11.35
CA LYS A 249 -0.24 -25.91 -11.52
C LYS A 249 -0.61 -24.64 -12.31
N PRO A 250 -1.18 -24.71 -13.54
CA PRO A 250 -1.61 -23.52 -14.25
C PRO A 250 -2.72 -22.76 -13.52
N ALA A 251 -3.67 -23.45 -12.89
CA ALA A 251 -4.70 -22.80 -12.07
C ALA A 251 -4.09 -22.01 -10.90
N ALA A 252 -3.08 -22.55 -10.21
CA ALA A 252 -2.37 -21.85 -9.14
C ALA A 252 -1.59 -20.64 -9.65
N ILE A 253 -0.93 -20.74 -10.81
CA ILE A 253 -0.22 -19.61 -11.42
C ILE A 253 -1.20 -18.49 -11.78
N ILE A 254 -2.34 -18.82 -12.39
CA ILE A 254 -3.37 -17.82 -12.75
C ILE A 254 -3.96 -17.19 -11.48
N ALA A 255 -4.27 -17.97 -10.45
CA ALA A 255 -4.75 -17.45 -9.18
C ALA A 255 -3.73 -16.53 -8.49
N LEU A 256 -2.44 -16.89 -8.51
CA LEU A 256 -1.38 -16.03 -7.99
C LEU A 256 -1.27 -14.73 -8.78
N ALA A 257 -1.30 -14.79 -10.12
CA ALA A 257 -1.26 -13.62 -10.98
C ALA A 257 -2.48 -12.70 -10.77
N ALA A 258 -3.68 -13.28 -10.64
CA ALA A 258 -4.90 -12.53 -10.35
C ALA A 258 -4.84 -11.85 -8.97
N SER A 259 -4.38 -12.56 -7.94
CA SER A 259 -4.19 -11.99 -6.60
C SER A 259 -3.13 -10.88 -6.60
N LEU A 260 -2.05 -11.03 -7.36
CA LEU A 260 -1.01 -10.00 -7.55
C LEU A 260 -1.54 -8.77 -8.27
N ALA A 261 -2.41 -8.93 -9.27
CA ALA A 261 -3.02 -7.81 -9.98
C ALA A 261 -4.07 -7.09 -9.13
N TYR A 262 -4.69 -7.79 -8.18
CA TYR A 262 -5.67 -7.21 -7.26
C TYR A 262 -5.02 -6.27 -6.24
N LEU A 263 -3.84 -6.64 -5.71
CA LEU A 263 -3.03 -5.84 -4.76
C LEU A 263 -2.60 -4.50 -5.35
#